data_AF-U9V3Y4-F1
#
_entry.id   AF-U9V3Y4-F1
#
_cell.length_a   1.000
_cell.length_b   1.000
_cell.length_c   1.000
_cell.angle_alpha   90.00
_cell.angle_beta   90.00
_cell.angle_gamma   90.00
#
_symmetry.space_group_name_H-M   'P 1'
#
loop_
_entity.id
_entity.type
_entity.pdbx_description
1 polymer ?
#
loop_
_entity_poly.entity_id
_entity_poly.type
_entity_poly.pdbx_seq_one_letter_code
_entity_poly.pdbx_strand_id
1 'polypeptide(L)'
;MQIDPLKLLLQKYGNYLENFKCGSYGIQQQLLELIMKYCRNIKFLDLYEITSLVFGLIENIKQNLNHLSINVVNYQEYSILRNLGQVLPSKLEYLSLALYMIKANDFEVFLKNSQDTFFKKLLINHLIRDHDRIDFIDILPHIKEYIMKKKRVKYLAIKNTSSAFDFREIDLSNLKDEKTLAKFLVYVLCVKASDAADAR
;
A
#
# COMPACT_ATOMS: atom_id res chain seq x y z
N MET A 1 8.99 12.61 -38.74
CA MET A 1 9.21 11.89 -37.46
C MET A 1 8.63 12.77 -36.36
N GLN A 2 7.44 12.46 -35.86
CA GLN A 2 6.76 13.29 -34.87
C GLN A 2 7.40 13.01 -33.51
N ILE A 3 8.05 14.00 -32.92
CA ILE A 3 8.67 13.85 -31.60
C ILE A 3 7.54 13.90 -30.58
N ASP A 4 7.47 12.88 -29.73
CA ASP A 4 6.53 12.83 -28.61
C ASP A 4 6.84 13.97 -27.61
N PRO A 5 5.94 14.96 -27.45
CA PRO A 5 6.14 16.08 -26.54
C PRO A 5 6.37 15.65 -25.08
N LEU A 6 5.74 14.55 -24.65
CA LEU A 6 5.90 14.01 -23.31
C LEU A 6 7.34 13.53 -23.08
N LYS A 7 7.90 12.80 -24.05
CA LYS A 7 9.30 12.35 -24.00
C LYS A 7 10.26 13.53 -23.87
N LEU A 8 10.07 14.61 -24.64
CA LEU A 8 10.91 15.82 -24.53
C LEU A 8 10.77 16.50 -23.16
N LEU A 9 9.55 16.59 -22.64
CA LEU A 9 9.29 17.16 -21.33
C LEU A 9 10.01 16.39 -20.23
N LEU A 10 9.87 15.05 -20.22
CA LEU A 10 10.53 14.20 -19.24
C LEU A 10 12.06 14.20 -19.42
N GLN A 11 12.57 14.25 -20.64
CA GLN A 11 14.01 14.42 -20.90
C GLN A 11 14.57 15.69 -20.26
N LYS A 12 13.84 16.81 -20.37
CA LYS A 12 14.30 18.11 -19.88
C LYS A 12 14.06 18.32 -18.39
N TYR A 13 12.94 17.82 -17.87
CA TYR A 13 12.46 18.14 -16.53
C TYR A 13 12.18 16.94 -15.63
N GLY A 14 12.38 15.70 -16.11
CA GLY A 14 12.05 14.48 -15.36
C GLY A 14 12.77 14.38 -14.01
N ASN A 15 14.01 14.89 -13.92
CA ASN A 15 14.74 14.92 -12.65
C ASN A 15 14.15 15.89 -11.61
N TYR A 16 13.27 16.81 -11.99
CA TYR A 16 12.55 17.66 -11.04
C TYR A 16 11.22 17.03 -10.59
N LEU A 17 10.81 15.90 -11.17
CA LEU A 17 9.57 15.23 -10.82
C LEU A 17 9.72 14.47 -9.50
N GLU A 18 9.12 15.00 -8.44
CA GLU A 18 9.13 14.37 -7.11
C GLU A 18 7.87 13.56 -6.80
N ASN A 19 6.78 13.78 -7.54
CA ASN A 19 5.48 13.15 -7.30
C ASN A 19 4.96 12.53 -8.59
N PHE A 20 4.63 11.25 -8.56
CA PHE A 20 4.03 10.56 -9.69
C PHE A 20 2.83 9.73 -9.24
N LYS A 21 1.66 10.05 -9.82
CA LYS A 21 0.42 9.32 -9.61
C LYS A 21 -0.09 8.83 -10.96
N CYS A 22 -0.45 7.56 -11.04
CA CYS A 22 -1.10 7.01 -12.23
C CYS A 22 -2.51 6.53 -11.88
N GLY A 23 -3.51 7.09 -12.55
CA GLY A 23 -4.93 6.82 -12.29
C GLY A 23 -5.40 5.45 -12.78
N SER A 24 -6.70 5.19 -12.59
CA SER A 24 -7.37 3.89 -12.80
C SER A 24 -7.67 3.52 -14.26
N TYR A 25 -7.14 4.24 -15.24
CA TYR A 25 -7.45 4.05 -16.67
C TYR A 25 -6.33 3.33 -17.43
N GLY A 26 -5.56 2.47 -16.75
CA GLY A 26 -4.42 1.80 -17.35
C GLY A 26 -3.12 2.60 -17.22
N ILE A 27 -2.08 1.96 -16.73
CA ILE A 27 -0.73 2.51 -16.91
C ILE A 27 -0.25 2.18 -18.32
N GLN A 28 -0.07 3.20 -19.17
CA GLN A 28 0.58 2.98 -20.46
C GLN A 28 2.04 2.56 -20.23
N GLN A 29 2.40 1.36 -20.70
CA GLN A 29 3.76 0.82 -20.60
C GLN A 29 4.83 1.82 -21.06
N GLN A 30 4.59 2.52 -22.16
CA GLN A 30 5.49 3.54 -22.70
C GLN A 30 5.73 4.70 -21.71
N LEU A 31 4.71 5.12 -20.96
CA LEU A 31 4.86 6.16 -19.93
C LEU A 31 5.76 5.66 -18.80
N LEU A 32 5.57 4.44 -18.29
CA LEU A 32 6.45 3.88 -17.25
C LEU A 32 7.90 3.79 -17.72
N GLU A 33 8.13 3.37 -18.95
CA GLU A 33 9.48 3.29 -19.53
C GLU A 33 10.14 4.68 -19.58
N LEU A 34 9.39 5.72 -19.97
CA LEU A 34 9.88 7.10 -19.96
C LEU A 34 10.14 7.62 -18.54
N ILE A 35 9.24 7.34 -17.59
CA ILE A 35 9.39 7.73 -16.18
C ILE A 35 10.62 7.05 -15.57
N MET A 36 10.79 5.74 -15.77
CA MET A 36 11.99 5.01 -15.37
C MET A 36 13.26 5.60 -15.99
N LYS A 37 13.19 6.00 -17.25
CA LYS A 37 14.36 6.53 -17.95
C LYS A 37 14.78 7.91 -17.47
N TYR A 38 13.84 8.81 -17.19
CA TYR A 38 14.13 10.23 -16.98
C TYR A 38 13.81 10.79 -15.59
N CYS A 39 13.07 10.06 -14.74
CA CYS A 39 12.58 10.57 -13.45
C CYS A 39 13.19 9.80 -12.28
N ARG A 40 14.41 10.18 -11.89
CA ARG A 40 15.15 9.50 -10.79
C ARG A 40 14.77 9.98 -9.38
N ASN A 41 14.15 11.16 -9.26
CA ASN A 41 13.95 11.86 -7.99
C ASN A 41 12.52 11.76 -7.42
N ILE A 42 11.74 10.78 -7.88
CA ILE A 42 10.39 10.55 -7.38
C ILE A 42 10.45 10.14 -5.91
N LYS A 43 9.79 10.93 -5.06
CA LYS A 43 9.63 10.71 -3.62
C LYS A 43 8.27 10.13 -3.27
N PHE A 44 7.26 10.41 -4.09
CA PHE A 44 5.87 9.96 -3.89
C PHE A 44 5.38 9.23 -5.12
N LEU A 45 5.02 7.96 -4.95
CA LEU A 45 4.50 7.09 -5.99
C LEU A 45 3.12 6.56 -5.59
N ASP A 46 2.09 6.83 -6.39
CA ASP A 46 0.71 6.35 -6.18
C ASP A 46 0.18 5.65 -7.43
N LEU A 47 -0.14 4.36 -7.29
CA LEU A 47 -0.45 3.47 -8.41
C LEU A 47 -1.76 2.72 -8.17
N TYR A 48 -2.61 2.68 -9.20
CA TYR A 48 -3.89 1.97 -9.17
C TYR A 48 -3.85 0.61 -9.90
N GLU A 49 -2.74 0.33 -10.57
CA GLU A 49 -2.47 -0.91 -11.26
C GLU A 49 -1.01 -1.30 -11.05
N ILE A 50 -0.74 -2.59 -11.09
CA ILE A 50 0.61 -3.12 -11.06
C ILE A 50 0.85 -3.88 -12.36
N THR A 51 2.04 -3.67 -12.91
CA THR A 51 2.63 -4.46 -13.97
C THR A 51 4.05 -4.83 -13.53
N SER A 52 4.71 -5.76 -14.22
CA SER A 52 6.11 -6.11 -13.93
C SER A 52 7.05 -4.89 -13.97
N LEU A 53 6.73 -3.87 -14.77
CA LEU A 53 7.52 -2.64 -14.89
C LEU A 53 7.47 -1.76 -13.64
N VAL A 54 6.40 -1.84 -12.85
CA VAL A 54 6.28 -1.08 -11.59
C VAL A 54 7.40 -1.45 -10.62
N PHE A 55 7.78 -2.72 -10.54
CA PHE A 55 8.88 -3.14 -9.67
C PHE A 55 10.23 -2.57 -10.14
N GLY A 56 10.45 -2.52 -11.46
CA GLY A 56 11.62 -1.85 -12.04
C GLY A 56 11.63 -0.35 -11.76
N LEU A 57 10.46 0.31 -11.77
CA LEU A 57 10.34 1.71 -11.39
C LEU A 57 10.71 1.92 -9.93
N ILE A 58 10.11 1.16 -9.00
CA ILE A 58 10.40 1.26 -7.56
C ILE A 58 11.89 1.06 -7.30
N GLU A 59 12.50 0.04 -7.89
CA GLU A 59 13.93 -0.26 -7.77
C GLU A 59 14.80 0.91 -8.27
N ASN A 60 14.43 1.54 -9.39
CA ASN A 60 15.16 2.66 -9.98
C ASN A 60 15.07 3.96 -9.16
N ILE A 61 13.96 4.19 -8.45
CA ILE A 61 13.76 5.38 -7.60
C ILE A 61 13.98 5.12 -6.12
N LYS A 62 14.38 3.90 -5.72
CA LYS A 62 14.40 3.44 -4.31
C LYS A 62 15.17 4.36 -3.35
N GLN A 63 16.22 5.03 -3.83
CA GLN A 63 17.04 5.92 -2.99
C GLN A 63 16.30 7.22 -2.60
N ASN A 64 15.31 7.63 -3.38
CA ASN A 64 14.55 8.86 -3.18
C ASN A 64 13.11 8.60 -2.71
N LEU A 65 12.60 7.39 -2.92
CA LEU A 65 11.23 7.02 -2.61
C LEU A 65 10.95 7.06 -1.11
N ASN A 66 10.04 7.94 -0.70
CA ASN A 66 9.62 8.09 0.69
C ASN A 66 8.19 7.58 0.91
N HIS A 67 7.32 7.73 -0.09
CA HIS A 67 5.91 7.39 -0.01
C HIS A 67 5.51 6.50 -1.18
N LEU A 68 4.97 5.32 -0.86
CA LEU A 68 4.43 4.39 -1.85
C LEU A 68 2.99 4.05 -1.51
N SER A 69 2.10 4.21 -2.49
CA SER A 69 0.70 3.81 -2.43
C SER A 69 0.38 2.92 -3.61
N ILE A 70 -0.19 1.75 -3.32
CA ILE A 70 -0.61 0.75 -4.28
C ILE A 70 -2.07 0.43 -3.98
N ASN A 71 -2.95 0.71 -4.94
CA ASN A 71 -4.39 0.49 -4.85
C ASN A 71 -4.86 -0.37 -6.03
N VAL A 72 -4.63 -1.67 -5.94
CA VAL A 72 -4.96 -2.59 -7.04
C VAL A 72 -6.38 -3.08 -6.87
N VAL A 73 -7.25 -2.62 -7.76
CA VAL A 73 -8.68 -2.95 -7.77
C VAL A 73 -8.96 -4.23 -8.59
N ASN A 74 -7.99 -4.72 -9.37
CA ASN A 74 -8.15 -5.88 -10.24
C ASN A 74 -7.61 -7.19 -9.65
N TYR A 75 -8.34 -8.28 -9.87
CA TYR A 75 -8.22 -9.57 -9.17
C TYR A 75 -7.09 -10.51 -9.61
N GLN A 76 -6.21 -10.08 -10.52
CA GLN A 76 -5.48 -11.03 -11.36
C GLN A 76 -4.00 -11.24 -11.00
N GLU A 77 -3.42 -10.57 -10.01
CA GLU A 77 -1.97 -10.66 -9.80
C GLU A 77 -1.55 -11.22 -8.43
N TYR A 78 -1.52 -12.54 -8.37
CA TYR A 78 -1.07 -13.36 -7.22
C TYR A 78 0.41 -13.16 -6.85
N SER A 79 1.20 -12.40 -7.63
CA SER A 79 2.66 -12.22 -7.42
C SER A 79 3.05 -10.83 -6.91
N ILE A 80 2.10 -9.89 -6.78
CA ILE A 80 2.39 -8.50 -6.40
C ILE A 80 3.20 -8.41 -5.12
N LEU A 81 2.70 -9.04 -4.05
CA LEU A 81 3.29 -8.96 -2.71
C LEU A 81 4.70 -9.55 -2.68
N ARG A 82 4.92 -10.65 -3.39
CA ARG A 82 6.24 -11.32 -3.44
C ARG A 82 7.30 -10.43 -4.08
N ASN A 83 6.98 -9.85 -5.24
CA ASN A 83 7.90 -8.99 -5.99
C ASN A 83 8.09 -7.64 -5.29
N LEU A 84 7.01 -7.07 -4.76
CA LEU A 84 7.07 -5.80 -4.03
C LEU A 84 8.07 -5.87 -2.89
N GLY A 85 8.00 -6.93 -2.07
CA GLY A 85 8.87 -7.06 -0.91
C GLY A 85 10.37 -7.04 -1.24
N GLN A 86 10.77 -7.43 -2.46
CA GLN A 86 12.17 -7.49 -2.88
C GLN A 86 12.74 -6.12 -3.31
N VAL A 87 11.89 -5.21 -3.79
CA VAL A 87 12.31 -3.93 -4.39
C VAL A 87 12.07 -2.74 -3.48
N LEU A 88 11.45 -2.93 -2.31
CA LEU A 88 11.23 -1.85 -1.36
C LEU A 88 12.57 -1.27 -0.87
N PRO A 89 12.66 0.06 -0.68
CA PRO A 89 13.81 0.65 -0.01
C PRO A 89 13.89 0.20 1.46
N SER A 90 15.05 0.40 2.09
CA SER A 90 15.25 0.05 3.50
C SER A 90 14.41 0.89 4.48
N LYS A 91 13.89 2.03 4.03
CA LYS A 91 13.02 2.90 4.84
C LYS A 91 11.97 3.58 3.97
N LEU A 92 10.74 3.62 4.48
CA LEU A 92 9.65 4.45 3.93
C LEU A 92 9.04 5.32 5.02
N GLU A 93 8.72 6.56 4.66
CA GLU A 93 7.85 7.44 5.46
C GLU A 93 6.42 6.89 5.49
N TYR A 94 5.96 6.33 4.37
CA TYR A 94 4.60 5.83 4.20
C TYR A 94 4.53 4.69 3.18
N LEU A 95 3.91 3.57 3.57
CA LEU A 95 3.47 2.52 2.66
C LEU A 95 1.95 2.30 2.83
N SER A 96 1.21 2.35 1.73
CA SER A 96 -0.22 2.01 1.68
C SER A 96 -0.48 0.92 0.67
N LEU A 97 -1.09 -0.17 1.12
CA LEU A 97 -1.48 -1.31 0.30
C LEU A 97 -2.99 -1.49 0.39
N ALA A 98 -3.71 -1.15 -0.67
CA ALA A 98 -5.12 -1.52 -0.84
C ALA A 98 -5.20 -2.62 -1.89
N LEU A 99 -5.40 -3.87 -1.44
CA LEU A 99 -5.29 -5.07 -2.27
C LEU A 99 -6.49 -5.98 -2.03
N TYR A 100 -7.01 -6.57 -3.11
CA TYR A 100 -8.03 -7.62 -3.05
C TYR A 100 -7.46 -8.96 -2.57
N MET A 101 -8.17 -9.62 -1.65
CA MET A 101 -7.91 -11.01 -1.23
C MET A 101 -6.45 -11.33 -0.88
N ILE A 102 -5.94 -10.64 0.14
CA ILE A 102 -4.57 -10.85 0.62
C ILE A 102 -4.49 -12.24 1.26
N LYS A 103 -3.85 -13.18 0.56
CA LYS A 103 -3.57 -14.53 1.09
C LYS A 103 -2.47 -14.45 2.15
N ALA A 104 -2.67 -15.12 3.29
CA ALA A 104 -1.70 -15.16 4.38
C ALA A 104 -0.29 -15.59 3.95
N ASN A 105 -0.18 -16.65 3.13
CA ASN A 105 1.11 -17.13 2.63
C ASN A 105 1.85 -16.09 1.78
N ASP A 106 1.15 -15.40 0.87
CA ASP A 106 1.78 -14.39 0.02
C ASP A 106 2.17 -13.14 0.83
N PHE A 107 1.35 -12.79 1.83
CA PHE A 107 1.68 -11.73 2.78
C PHE A 107 2.89 -12.09 3.64
N GLU A 108 3.00 -13.34 4.10
CA GLU A 108 4.18 -13.80 4.83
C GLU A 108 5.44 -13.71 3.97
N VAL A 109 5.38 -14.13 2.70
CA VAL A 109 6.51 -13.99 1.76
C VAL A 109 6.88 -12.51 1.59
N PHE A 110 5.90 -11.60 1.45
CA PHE A 110 6.18 -10.17 1.41
C PHE A 110 6.91 -9.67 2.66
N LEU A 111 6.47 -10.08 3.85
CA LEU A 111 7.09 -9.67 5.11
C LEU A 111 8.53 -10.19 5.27
N LYS A 112 8.80 -11.41 4.78
CA LYS A 112 10.14 -12.01 4.72
C LYS A 112 11.04 -11.29 3.72
N ASN A 113 10.55 -11.06 2.50
CA ASN A 113 11.32 -10.37 1.46
C ASN A 113 11.64 -8.93 1.85
N SER A 114 10.71 -8.26 2.53
CA SER A 114 10.89 -6.88 2.98
C SER A 114 11.57 -6.77 4.35
N GLN A 115 12.14 -7.84 4.92
CA GLN A 115 12.54 -7.89 6.34
C GLN A 115 13.43 -6.73 6.82
N ASP A 116 14.23 -6.16 5.92
CA ASP A 116 15.16 -5.06 6.20
C ASP A 116 14.54 -3.67 5.97
N THR A 117 13.28 -3.61 5.54
CA THR A 117 12.51 -2.38 5.39
C THR A 117 11.83 -1.96 6.68
N PHE A 118 12.03 -0.71 7.06
CA PHE A 118 11.33 -0.02 8.15
C PHE A 118 10.29 0.97 7.60
N PHE A 119 9.12 1.02 8.23
CA PHE A 119 8.04 1.93 7.85
C PHE A 119 7.71 2.88 9.00
N LYS A 120 7.69 4.18 8.74
CA LYS A 120 7.12 5.13 9.71
C LYS A 120 5.61 4.96 9.80
N LYS A 121 4.92 4.85 8.65
CA LYS A 121 3.49 4.56 8.56
C LYS A 121 3.26 3.39 7.59
N LEU A 122 2.54 2.37 8.04
CA LEU A 122 2.08 1.26 7.22
C LEU A 122 0.54 1.19 7.27
N LEU A 123 -0.11 1.31 6.12
CA LEU A 123 -1.55 1.13 5.95
C LEU A 123 -1.79 -0.14 5.11
N ILE A 124 -2.58 -1.06 5.66
CA ILE A 124 -3.03 -2.26 4.95
C ILE A 124 -4.54 -2.18 4.86
N ASN A 125 -5.08 -2.13 3.65
CA ASN A 125 -6.49 -2.19 3.36
C ASN A 125 -6.80 -3.46 2.57
N HIS A 126 -7.40 -4.43 3.24
CA HIS A 126 -7.86 -5.65 2.60
C HIS A 126 -9.20 -5.39 1.92
N LEU A 127 -9.24 -5.54 0.60
CA LEU A 127 -10.46 -5.38 -0.19
C LEU A 127 -11.16 -6.74 -0.33
N ILE A 128 -12.43 -6.81 0.06
CA ILE A 128 -13.25 -8.03 0.05
C ILE A 128 -14.39 -7.87 -0.96
N ARG A 129 -14.73 -8.95 -1.70
CA ARG A 129 -16.00 -9.05 -2.42
C ARG A 129 -17.10 -9.56 -1.52
N ASP A 130 -18.32 -9.12 -1.79
CA ASP A 130 -19.50 -9.69 -1.18
C ASP A 130 -19.54 -11.22 -1.37
N HIS A 131 -19.84 -11.93 -0.29
CA HIS A 131 -19.90 -13.39 -0.14
C HIS A 131 -18.58 -14.15 0.09
N ASP A 132 -17.41 -13.52 -0.06
CA ASP A 132 -16.15 -14.17 0.25
C ASP A 132 -15.86 -14.09 1.76
N ARG A 133 -15.93 -15.24 2.43
CA ARG A 133 -15.51 -15.41 3.84
C ARG A 133 -14.00 -15.53 3.95
N ILE A 134 -13.26 -14.57 3.40
CA ILE A 134 -11.83 -14.47 3.68
C ILE A 134 -11.71 -13.57 4.90
N ASP A 135 -11.48 -14.21 6.04
CA ASP A 135 -11.32 -13.52 7.30
C ASP A 135 -9.95 -12.84 7.31
N PHE A 136 -9.99 -11.51 7.37
CA PHE A 136 -8.83 -10.66 7.60
C PHE A 136 -7.93 -11.12 8.78
N ILE A 137 -8.52 -11.91 9.68
CA ILE A 137 -7.88 -12.62 10.78
C ILE A 137 -6.63 -13.39 10.33
N ASP A 138 -6.58 -13.89 9.09
CA ASP A 138 -5.50 -14.75 8.61
C ASP A 138 -4.14 -14.03 8.51
N ILE A 139 -4.09 -12.71 8.29
CA ILE A 139 -2.81 -11.98 8.21
C ILE A 139 -2.32 -11.45 9.57
N LEU A 140 -3.20 -11.36 10.57
CA LEU A 140 -2.87 -10.79 11.89
C LEU A 140 -1.70 -11.51 12.59
N PRO A 141 -1.60 -12.86 12.59
CA PRO A 141 -0.45 -13.54 13.17
C PRO A 141 0.87 -13.12 12.55
N HIS A 142 0.90 -12.95 11.23
CA HIS A 142 2.09 -12.53 10.49
C HIS A 142 2.46 -11.07 10.81
N ILE A 143 1.49 -10.18 10.94
CA ILE A 143 1.73 -8.79 11.39
C ILE A 143 2.35 -8.79 12.79
N LYS A 144 1.78 -9.56 13.72
CA LYS A 144 2.31 -9.65 15.08
C LYS A 144 3.76 -10.14 15.09
N GLU A 145 4.05 -11.20 14.34
CA GLU A 145 5.38 -11.83 14.30
C GLU A 145 6.42 -10.95 13.60
N TYR A 146 6.15 -10.50 12.37
CA TYR A 146 7.16 -9.89 11.52
C TYR A 146 7.21 -8.37 11.61
N ILE A 147 6.14 -7.71 12.05
CA ILE A 147 6.06 -6.25 12.15
C ILE A 147 6.15 -5.78 13.60
N MET A 148 5.26 -6.27 14.48
CA MET A 148 5.16 -5.75 15.86
C MET A 148 6.33 -6.20 16.74
N LYS A 149 6.61 -7.51 16.81
CA LYS A 149 7.75 -8.03 17.59
C LYS A 149 9.09 -7.45 17.12
N LYS A 150 9.27 -7.33 15.80
CA LYS A 150 10.48 -6.74 15.19
C LYS A 150 10.52 -5.21 15.23
N LYS A 151 9.46 -4.54 15.71
CA LYS A 151 9.35 -3.06 15.79
C LYS A 151 9.67 -2.35 14.47
N ARG A 152 9.26 -2.94 13.34
CA ARG A 152 9.55 -2.41 11.99
C ARG A 152 8.63 -1.27 11.56
N VAL A 153 7.55 -1.02 12.32
CA VAL A 153 6.54 -0.01 12.01
C VAL A 153 6.31 0.90 13.21
N LYS A 154 6.30 2.22 13.00
CA LYS A 154 5.96 3.20 14.05
C LYS A 154 4.45 3.41 14.20
N TYR A 155 3.73 3.51 13.08
CA TYR A 155 2.29 3.64 13.02
C TYR A 155 1.73 2.63 12.01
N LEU A 156 0.78 1.81 12.46
CA LEU A 156 0.18 0.73 11.70
C LEU A 156 -1.33 0.98 11.70
N ALA A 157 -1.90 1.07 10.51
CA ALA A 157 -3.32 1.14 10.29
C ALA A 157 -3.73 -0.05 9.44
N ILE A 158 -4.83 -0.66 9.81
CA ILE A 158 -5.33 -1.88 9.20
C ILE A 158 -6.82 -1.68 8.99
N LYS A 159 -7.27 -1.92 7.77
CA LYS A 159 -8.66 -1.78 7.36
C LYS A 159 -9.09 -3.01 6.57
N ASN A 160 -10.34 -3.39 6.75
CA ASN A 160 -11.02 -4.33 5.89
C ASN A 160 -12.15 -3.56 5.19
N THR A 161 -12.10 -3.44 3.87
CA THR A 161 -13.12 -2.72 3.08
C THR A 161 -13.85 -3.73 2.21
N SER A 162 -15.13 -3.98 2.50
CA SER A 162 -16.04 -4.69 1.62
C SER A 162 -16.67 -3.74 0.60
N SER A 163 -17.03 -4.26 -0.57
CA SER A 163 -17.79 -3.52 -1.60
C SER A 163 -19.22 -3.19 -1.17
N ALA A 164 -19.86 -4.02 -0.32
CA ALA A 164 -21.07 -3.65 0.39
C ALA A 164 -20.74 -3.03 1.75
N PHE A 165 -21.61 -2.12 2.22
CA PHE A 165 -21.57 -1.43 3.51
C PHE A 165 -21.78 -2.38 4.71
N ASP A 166 -20.97 -3.42 4.86
CA ASP A 166 -21.09 -4.38 5.94
C ASP A 166 -19.98 -4.19 6.98
N PHE A 167 -20.36 -3.59 8.09
CA PHE A 167 -19.49 -3.26 9.21
C PHE A 167 -19.22 -4.51 10.04
N ARG A 168 -18.05 -5.12 9.86
CA ARG A 168 -17.56 -6.14 10.79
C ARG A 168 -16.61 -5.52 11.80
N GLU A 169 -17.07 -5.41 13.04
CA GLU A 169 -16.22 -5.15 14.19
C GLU A 169 -15.29 -6.35 14.37
N ILE A 170 -13.99 -6.16 14.11
CA ILE A 170 -13.00 -7.23 14.26
C ILE A 170 -12.62 -7.29 15.73
N ASP A 171 -12.94 -8.39 16.41
CA ASP A 171 -12.51 -8.60 17.79
C ASP A 171 -10.98 -8.76 17.86
N LEU A 172 -10.32 -7.75 18.42
CA LEU A 172 -8.88 -7.69 18.60
C LEU A 172 -8.42 -8.22 19.97
N SER A 173 -9.32 -8.84 20.76
CA SER A 173 -9.03 -9.38 22.11
C SER A 173 -7.88 -10.39 22.17
N ASN A 174 -7.53 -11.00 21.04
CA ASN A 174 -6.37 -11.90 20.90
C ASN A 174 -5.01 -11.17 20.81
N LEU A 175 -5.00 -9.84 20.66
CA LEU A 175 -3.80 -8.99 20.66
C LEU A 175 -3.55 -8.41 22.07
N LYS A 176 -3.42 -9.27 23.09
CA LYS A 176 -3.35 -8.94 24.53
C LYS A 176 -2.17 -8.06 25.03
N ASP A 177 -1.54 -7.23 24.20
CA ASP A 177 -0.54 -6.25 24.63
C ASP A 177 -1.11 -4.82 24.56
N GLU A 178 -1.87 -4.44 25.59
CA GLU A 178 -2.61 -3.17 25.72
C GLU A 178 -1.73 -1.91 25.53
N LYS A 179 -0.44 -1.96 25.89
CA LYS A 179 0.50 -0.82 25.72
C LYS A 179 0.97 -0.62 24.28
N THR A 180 0.93 -1.68 23.47
CA THR A 180 1.33 -1.65 22.07
C THR A 180 0.17 -1.15 21.20
N LEU A 181 -1.06 -1.58 21.51
CA LEU A 181 -2.30 -1.15 20.85
C LEU A 181 -2.52 0.38 20.91
N ALA A 182 -2.23 1.04 22.04
CA ALA A 182 -2.48 2.48 22.19
C ALA A 182 -1.58 3.38 21.30
N LYS A 183 -0.39 2.91 20.87
CA LYS A 183 0.47 3.63 19.90
C LYS A 183 0.09 3.36 18.45
N PHE A 184 -0.54 2.22 18.20
CA PHE A 184 -1.11 1.85 16.92
C PHE A 184 -2.57 2.29 16.92
N LEU A 185 -2.80 3.59 16.76
CA LEU A 185 -4.15 4.14 16.63
C LEU A 185 -4.85 3.45 15.46
N VAL A 186 -5.62 2.42 15.77
CA VAL A 186 -6.57 1.78 14.89
C VAL A 186 -7.69 2.79 14.71
N TYR A 187 -7.55 3.66 13.73
CA TYR A 187 -8.70 4.39 13.22
C TYR A 187 -9.56 3.42 12.43
N VAL A 188 -10.45 2.71 13.12
CA VAL A 188 -11.79 2.47 12.57
C VAL A 188 -12.59 3.75 12.83
N LEU A 189 -12.29 4.82 12.09
CA LEU A 189 -13.17 5.98 12.03
C LEU A 189 -14.25 5.70 10.98
N CYS A 190 -15.38 5.17 11.43
CA CYS A 190 -16.66 5.64 10.91
C CYS A 190 -17.28 6.47 12.02
N VAL A 191 -17.29 7.79 11.80
CA VAL A 191 -17.88 8.80 12.69
C VAL A 191 -19.28 8.35 13.12
N LYS A 192 -19.49 8.13 14.42
CA LYS A 192 -20.80 8.26 15.06
C LYS A 192 -20.71 9.39 16.07
N ALA A 193 -21.30 10.54 15.75
CA ALA A 193 -22.05 11.41 16.65
C ALA A 193 -22.34 12.75 15.96
N SER A 194 -23.51 12.83 15.31
CA SER A 194 -24.41 13.95 15.58
C SER A 194 -25.85 13.46 15.40
N ASP A 195 -26.27 12.56 16.28
CA ASP A 195 -27.67 12.58 16.71
C ASP A 195 -27.68 13.43 17.99
N ALA A 196 -28.08 14.68 17.84
CA ALA A 196 -28.50 15.55 18.93
C ALA A 196 -29.34 16.70 18.35
N ALA A 197 -30.58 16.38 17.98
CA ALA A 197 -31.72 17.28 18.16
C ALA A 197 -33.00 16.44 18.14
N ASP A 198 -33.15 15.61 19.17
CA ASP A 198 -34.48 15.30 19.69
C ASP A 198 -35.03 16.55 20.40
N ALA A 199 -36.37 16.61 20.47
CA ALA A 199 -37.20 17.50 21.29
C ALA A 199 -37.57 18.89 20.74
N ARG A 200 -38.70 18.93 20.02
CA ARG A 200 -39.97 19.49 20.51
C ARG A 200 -41.16 18.93 19.77
#